data_AF-A0A101FXH8-F1
#
_entry.id   AF-A0A101FXH8-F1
#
_cell.length_a   1.000
_cell.length_b   1.000
_cell.length_c   1.000
_cell.angle_alpha   90.00
_cell.angle_beta   90.00
_cell.angle_gamma   90.00
#
_symmetry.space_group_name_H-M   'P 1'
#
loop_
_entity.id
_entity.type
_entity.pdbx_description
1 polymer ?
#
loop_
_entity_poly.entity_id
_entity_poly.type
_entity_poly.pdbx_seq_one_letter_code
_entity_poly.pdbx_strand_id
1 'polypeptide(L)'
;ARYEGWQVIDASHAITIAHQSHDYSHLENGKPHYRQPETYVNVDLAGGEYAIFTLRDAQRRIVDGQIKHNPMTWKRFCRAVEIMPTTLLKSQPLAKVNYTIFHPRKTYSQLRAALKKNLVQPKK
;
A
#
# COMPACT_ATOMS: atom_id res chain seq x y z
N ALA A 1 0.31 -13.20 2.25
CA ALA A 1 -0.33 -13.53 3.56
C ALA A 1 -1.86 -13.58 3.44
N ARG A 2 -2.60 -12.46 3.48
CA ARG A 2 -4.07 -12.50 3.46
C ARG A 2 -4.67 -13.11 2.19
N TYR A 3 -4.05 -12.87 1.03
CA TYR A 3 -4.38 -13.55 -0.22
C TYR A 3 -4.31 -15.09 -0.09
N GLU A 4 -3.42 -15.60 0.76
CA GLU A 4 -3.26 -17.03 1.06
C GLU A 4 -4.06 -17.49 2.30
N GLY A 5 -4.96 -16.65 2.81
CA GLY A 5 -5.74 -16.96 4.02
C GLY A 5 -4.94 -16.87 5.33
N TRP A 6 -3.68 -16.44 5.29
CA TRP A 6 -2.87 -16.29 6.50
C TRP A 6 -3.21 -15.03 7.27
N GLN A 7 -3.22 -15.15 8.60
CA GLN A 7 -3.42 -14.03 9.50
C GLN A 7 -2.19 -13.12 9.50
N VAL A 8 -2.44 -11.81 9.39
CA VAL A 8 -1.41 -10.78 9.58
C VAL A 8 -1.60 -10.17 10.95
N ILE A 9 -0.54 -10.24 11.77
CA ILE A 9 -0.52 -9.82 13.16
C ILE A 9 0.41 -8.61 13.30
N ASP A 10 -0.12 -7.51 13.83
CA ASP A 10 0.65 -6.32 14.18
C ASP A 10 1.32 -6.51 15.55
N ALA A 11 2.66 -6.52 15.56
CA ALA A 11 3.47 -6.68 16.75
C ALA A 11 4.01 -5.35 17.31
N SER A 12 3.57 -4.20 16.79
CA SER A 12 4.12 -2.89 17.14
C SER A 12 4.00 -2.54 18.63
N HIS A 13 3.05 -3.13 19.35
CA HIS A 13 2.86 -2.94 20.80
C HIS A 13 3.63 -3.93 21.67
N ALA A 14 4.26 -4.95 21.06
CA ALA A 14 4.91 -6.05 21.78
C ALA A 14 6.40 -6.17 21.49
N ILE A 15 6.85 -5.70 20.32
CA ILE A 15 8.23 -5.81 19.87
C ILE A 15 8.78 -4.41 19.60
N THR A 16 9.90 -4.09 20.26
CA THR A 16 10.64 -2.87 19.98
C THR A 16 11.57 -3.11 18.80
N ILE A 17 11.44 -2.31 17.74
CA ILE A 17 12.33 -2.33 16.58
C ILE A 17 13.31 -1.16 16.71
N ALA A 18 14.59 -1.46 16.88
CA ALA A 18 15.65 -0.46 16.82
C ALA A 18 16.05 -0.24 15.35
N HIS A 19 15.81 0.96 14.82
CA HIS A 19 16.20 1.34 13.46
C HIS A 19 17.44 2.23 13.52
N GLN A 20 18.48 1.91 12.75
CA GLN A 20 19.64 2.79 12.60
C GLN A 20 19.28 3.96 11.68
N SER A 21 19.63 5.18 12.08
CA SER A 21 19.54 6.32 11.18
C SER A 21 20.67 6.22 10.16
N HIS A 22 20.34 5.95 8.91
CA HIS A 22 21.25 6.02 7.77
C HIS A 22 21.04 7.34 7.01
N ASP A 23 22.13 7.94 6.55
CA ASP A 23 22.12 9.18 5.77
C ASP A 23 21.85 8.96 4.28
N TYR A 24 21.84 7.69 3.82
CA TYR A 24 21.69 7.27 2.43
C TYR A 24 22.71 7.89 1.46
N SER A 25 23.85 8.40 1.96
CA SER A 25 24.86 9.11 1.15
C SER A 25 25.49 8.24 0.05
N HIS A 26 25.44 6.92 0.21
CA HIS A 26 25.91 5.95 -0.77
C HIS A 26 24.96 5.73 -1.96
N LEU A 27 23.72 6.22 -1.89
CA LEU A 27 22.76 6.15 -2.99
C LEU A 27 22.84 7.41 -3.86
N GLU A 28 22.40 7.29 -5.10
CA GLU A 28 22.36 8.43 -6.02
C GLU A 28 21.58 9.61 -5.41
N ASN A 29 22.19 10.80 -5.45
CA ASN A 29 21.67 12.04 -4.88
C ASN A 29 21.42 12.01 -3.36
N GLY A 30 21.97 11.03 -2.62
CA GLY A 30 21.78 10.88 -1.17
C GLY A 30 20.33 10.62 -0.76
N LYS A 31 19.47 10.22 -1.71
CA LYS A 31 18.03 10.05 -1.45
C LYS A 31 17.76 8.68 -0.82
N PRO A 32 16.83 8.59 0.15
CA PRO A 32 16.35 7.32 0.65
C PRO A 32 15.91 6.37 -0.45
N HIS A 33 16.14 5.07 -0.27
CA HIS A 33 15.83 4.04 -1.26
C HIS A 33 14.39 4.14 -1.80
N TYR A 34 13.41 4.42 -0.94
CA TYR A 34 11.98 4.55 -1.30
C TYR A 34 11.65 5.82 -2.12
N ARG A 35 12.62 6.69 -2.43
CA ARG A 35 12.48 7.85 -3.32
C ARG A 35 13.26 7.70 -4.63
N GLN A 36 13.88 6.55 -4.86
CA GLN A 36 14.64 6.26 -6.06
C GLN A 36 13.70 5.86 -7.21
N PRO A 37 14.08 6.10 -8.49
CA PRO A 37 13.26 5.73 -9.65
C PRO A 37 12.90 4.23 -9.67
N GLU A 38 13.82 3.38 -9.23
CA GLU A 38 13.65 1.93 -9.11
C GLU A 38 12.50 1.56 -8.17
N THR A 39 12.22 2.38 -7.14
CA THR A 39 11.07 2.14 -6.25
C THR A 39 9.76 2.20 -7.02
N TYR A 40 9.59 3.14 -7.96
CA TYR A 40 8.36 3.23 -8.74
C TYR A 40 8.19 2.02 -9.68
N VAL A 41 9.30 1.51 -10.24
CA VAL A 41 9.29 0.28 -11.04
C VAL A 41 8.91 -0.92 -10.17
N ASN A 42 9.51 -1.04 -8.98
CA ASN A 42 9.19 -2.12 -8.04
C ASN A 42 7.73 -2.09 -7.58
N VAL A 43 7.17 -0.90 -7.37
CA VAL A 43 5.74 -0.75 -7.05
C VAL A 43 4.87 -1.24 -8.20
N ASP A 44 5.18 -0.89 -9.45
CA ASP A 44 4.42 -1.35 -10.62
C ASP A 44 4.49 -2.87 -10.79
N LEU A 45 5.70 -3.45 -10.67
CA LEU A 45 5.92 -4.90 -10.71
C LEU A 45 5.21 -5.64 -9.57
N ALA A 46 5.11 -5.03 -8.38
CA ALA A 46 4.36 -5.57 -7.25
C ALA A 46 2.82 -5.47 -7.43
N GLY A 47 2.37 -4.95 -8.56
CA GLY A 47 0.95 -4.81 -8.91
C GLY A 47 0.43 -3.38 -8.82
N GLY A 48 1.23 -2.40 -8.41
CA GLY A 48 0.86 -0.99 -8.30
C GLY A 48 0.33 -0.58 -6.92
N GLU A 49 -0.06 0.69 -6.79
CA GLU A 49 -0.41 1.29 -5.48
C GLU A 49 -1.55 0.60 -4.73
N TYR A 50 -2.51 -0.01 -5.44
CA TYR A 50 -3.64 -0.71 -4.81
C TYR A 50 -3.22 -2.02 -4.12
N ALA A 51 -2.04 -2.54 -4.46
CA ALA A 51 -1.45 -3.72 -3.84
C ALA A 51 -0.56 -3.37 -2.62
N ILE A 52 -0.44 -2.08 -2.26
CA ILE A 52 0.31 -1.64 -1.09
C ILE A 52 -0.56 -1.76 0.16
N PHE A 53 -0.01 -2.46 1.17
CA PHE A 53 -0.62 -2.64 2.47
C PHE A 53 0.25 -2.03 3.57
N THR A 54 -0.39 -1.58 4.64
CA THR A 54 0.27 -1.00 5.82
C THR A 54 -0.05 -1.83 7.07
N LEU A 55 0.60 -1.53 8.19
CA LEU A 55 0.29 -2.16 9.49
C LEU A 55 -1.20 -2.04 9.87
N ARG A 56 -1.89 -0.98 9.42
CA ARG A 56 -3.34 -0.79 9.67
C ARG A 56 -4.22 -1.87 9.02
N ASP A 57 -3.70 -2.53 7.99
CA ASP A 57 -4.37 -3.61 7.27
C ASP A 57 -4.25 -4.98 7.97
N ALA A 58 -3.45 -5.05 9.06
CA ALA A 58 -3.36 -6.23 9.90
C ALA A 58 -4.72 -6.54 10.57
N GLN A 59 -5.03 -7.83 10.67
CA GLN A 59 -6.31 -8.30 11.22
C GLN A 59 -6.27 -8.39 12.75
N ARG A 60 -5.09 -8.66 13.31
CA ARG A 60 -4.86 -8.90 14.73
C ARG A 60 -3.67 -8.06 15.22
N ARG A 61 -3.54 -7.95 16.53
CA ARG A 61 -2.41 -7.32 17.22
C ARG A 61 -1.99 -8.13 18.42
N ILE A 62 -0.73 -8.03 18.81
CA ILE A 62 -0.23 -8.56 20.07
C ILE A 62 -0.36 -7.46 21.13
N VAL A 63 -1.06 -7.75 22.23
CA VAL A 63 -1.23 -6.85 23.38
C VAL A 63 -1.16 -7.69 24.64
N ASP A 64 -0.28 -7.31 25.58
CA ASP A 64 -0.03 -8.03 26.84
C ASP A 64 0.30 -9.51 26.64
N GLY A 65 1.14 -9.81 25.64
CA GLY A 65 1.53 -11.18 25.30
C GLY A 65 0.43 -12.03 24.64
N GLN A 66 -0.74 -11.46 24.35
CA GLN A 66 -1.86 -12.17 23.75
C GLN A 66 -2.21 -11.63 22.36
N ILE A 67 -2.62 -12.53 21.47
CA ILE A 67 -3.12 -12.17 20.14
C ILE A 67 -4.60 -11.76 20.27
N LYS A 68 -4.88 -10.47 20.07
CA LYS A 68 -6.23 -9.90 20.10
C LYS A 68 -6.65 -9.42 18.72
N HIS A 69 -7.96 -9.36 18.48
CA HIS A 69 -8.48 -8.71 17.27
C HIS A 69 -8.21 -7.20 17.32
N ASN A 70 -7.92 -6.62 16.16
CA ASN A 70 -7.87 -5.17 16.04
C ASN A 70 -9.29 -4.59 16.11
N PRO A 71 -9.53 -3.50 16.86
CA PRO A 71 -10.86 -2.91 17.01
C PRO A 71 -11.41 -2.44 15.65
N MET A 72 -12.68 -2.75 15.38
CA MET A 72 -13.33 -2.31 14.15
C MET A 72 -13.71 -0.84 14.27
N THR A 73 -13.17 -0.01 13.38
CA THR A 73 -13.56 1.39 13.23
C THR A 73 -14.09 1.59 11.82
N TRP A 74 -14.85 2.66 11.58
CA TRP A 74 -15.36 2.95 10.24
C TRP A 74 -14.25 3.03 9.18
N LYS A 75 -13.10 3.64 9.53
CA LYS A 75 -11.93 3.69 8.65
C LYS A 75 -11.41 2.30 8.27
N ARG A 76 -11.34 1.37 9.24
CA ARG A 76 -10.91 -0.01 8.98
C ARG A 76 -11.95 -0.81 8.21
N PHE A 77 -13.23 -0.56 8.46
CA PHE A 77 -14.31 -1.16 7.68
C PHE A 77 -14.25 -0.73 6.21
N CYS A 78 -14.20 0.58 5.92
CA CYS A 78 -14.06 1.09 4.56
C CYS A 78 -12.81 0.53 3.88
N ARG A 79 -11.68 0.51 4.60
CA ARG A 79 -10.44 -0.09 4.09
C ARG A 79 -10.58 -1.59 3.83
N ALA A 80 -11.29 -2.32 4.68
CA ALA A 80 -11.55 -3.75 4.47
C ALA A 80 -12.38 -3.98 3.20
N VAL A 81 -13.42 -3.17 2.96
CA VAL A 81 -14.21 -3.19 1.72
C VAL A 81 -13.33 -2.86 0.52
N GLU A 82 -12.47 -1.85 0.63
CA GLU A 82 -11.54 -1.45 -0.43
C GLU A 82 -10.61 -2.61 -0.88
N ILE A 83 -10.03 -3.34 0.07
CA ILE A 83 -9.03 -4.38 -0.21
C ILE A 83 -9.60 -5.79 -0.34
N MET A 84 -10.90 -5.98 -0.09
CA MET A 84 -11.57 -7.29 -0.17
C MET A 84 -11.45 -7.93 -1.56
N PRO A 85 -11.52 -7.20 -2.69
CA PRO A 85 -11.27 -7.79 -4.00
C PRO A 85 -9.88 -8.41 -4.16
N THR A 86 -8.86 -7.78 -3.58
CA THR A 86 -7.48 -8.30 -3.60
C THR A 86 -7.32 -9.47 -2.62
N THR A 87 -7.79 -9.30 -1.38
CA THR A 87 -7.47 -10.22 -0.28
C THR A 87 -8.38 -11.44 -0.20
N LEU A 88 -9.64 -11.32 -0.62
CA LEU A 88 -10.64 -12.41 -0.55
C LEU A 88 -11.00 -12.93 -1.93
N LEU A 89 -11.40 -12.04 -2.85
CA LEU A 89 -11.84 -12.44 -4.20
C LEU A 89 -10.67 -12.79 -5.13
N LYS A 90 -9.43 -12.50 -4.71
CA LYS A 90 -8.20 -12.75 -5.46
C LYS A 90 -8.21 -12.14 -6.87
N SER A 91 -8.96 -11.06 -7.06
CA SER A 91 -9.21 -10.45 -8.36
C SER A 91 -8.54 -9.08 -8.47
N GLN A 92 -7.44 -9.05 -9.23
CA GLN A 92 -6.68 -7.84 -9.56
C GLN A 92 -7.50 -6.78 -10.32
N PRO A 93 -8.32 -7.10 -11.34
CA PRO A 93 -9.10 -6.07 -12.04
C PRO A 93 -10.13 -5.41 -11.13
N LEU A 94 -10.82 -6.19 -10.29
CA LEU A 94 -11.77 -5.65 -9.33
C LEU A 94 -11.08 -4.80 -8.27
N ALA A 95 -9.88 -5.19 -7.83
CA ALA A 95 -9.08 -4.40 -6.91
C ALA A 95 -8.71 -3.02 -7.46
N LYS A 96 -8.29 -2.94 -8.73
CA LYS A 96 -7.99 -1.67 -9.41
C LYS A 96 -9.21 -0.76 -9.47
N VAL A 97 -10.36 -1.28 -9.89
CA VAL A 97 -11.62 -0.53 -9.95
C VAL A 97 -12.00 -0.02 -8.55
N ASN A 98 -11.96 -0.89 -7.56
CA ASN A 98 -12.34 -0.53 -6.19
C ASN A 98 -11.41 0.54 -5.62
N TYR A 99 -10.09 0.37 -5.77
CA TYR A 99 -9.10 1.38 -5.36
C TYR A 99 -9.39 2.76 -5.97
N THR A 100 -9.73 2.78 -7.25
CA THR A 100 -10.04 4.00 -8.01
C THR A 100 -11.25 4.74 -7.42
N ILE A 101 -12.27 3.99 -6.98
CA ILE A 101 -13.48 4.51 -6.32
C ILE A 101 -13.15 5.09 -4.93
N PHE A 102 -12.34 4.38 -4.13
CA PHE A 102 -11.99 4.82 -2.77
C PHE A 102 -10.94 5.96 -2.74
N HIS A 103 -10.23 6.21 -3.85
CA HIS A 103 -9.18 7.23 -3.95
C HIS A 103 -9.44 8.28 -5.05
N PRO A 104 -10.61 8.96 -5.07
CA PRO A 104 -11.03 9.79 -6.19
C PRO A 104 -10.07 10.95 -6.50
N ARG A 105 -9.47 11.57 -5.47
CA ARG A 105 -8.49 12.65 -5.63
C ARG A 105 -7.21 12.17 -6.32
N LYS A 106 -6.70 10.99 -5.96
CA LYS A 106 -5.52 10.41 -6.59
C LYS A 106 -5.83 10.03 -8.04
N THR A 107 -6.95 9.35 -8.26
CA THR A 107 -7.44 9.00 -9.59
C THR A 107 -7.51 10.23 -10.49
N TYR A 108 -8.14 11.31 -10.02
CA TYR A 108 -8.23 12.56 -10.77
C TYR A 108 -6.85 13.15 -11.08
N SER A 109 -5.94 13.17 -10.11
CA SER A 109 -4.57 13.65 -10.30
C SER A 109 -3.81 12.84 -11.35
N GLN A 110 -3.96 11.52 -11.33
CA GLN A 110 -3.32 10.62 -12.30
C GLN A 110 -3.89 10.81 -13.71
N LEU A 111 -5.22 10.89 -13.84
CA LEU A 111 -5.89 11.16 -15.12
C LEU A 111 -5.45 12.51 -15.69
N ARG A 112 -5.43 13.55 -14.87
CA ARG A 112 -4.96 14.89 -15.27
C ARG A 112 -3.50 14.87 -15.72
N ALA A 113 -2.62 14.16 -15.01
CA ALA A 113 -1.22 14.03 -15.38
C ALA A 113 -1.05 13.27 -16.72
N ALA A 114 -1.82 12.19 -16.93
CA ALA A 114 -1.81 11.42 -18.17
C ALA A 114 -2.31 12.25 -19.37
N LEU A 115 -3.40 13.01 -19.20
CA LEU A 115 -3.91 13.95 -20.19
C LEU A 115 -2.84 14.99 -20.57
N LYS A 116 -2.19 15.62 -19.59
CA LYS A 116 -1.10 16.57 -19.85
C LYS A 116 0.06 15.93 -20.61
N LYS A 117 0.46 14.69 -20.25
CA LYS A 117 1.52 13.96 -20.94
C LYS A 117 1.15 13.68 -22.41
N ASN A 118 -0.08 13.24 -22.68
CA ASN A 118 -0.57 12.97 -24.03
C ASN A 118 -0.70 14.24 -24.89
N LEU A 119 -1.01 15.38 -24.27
CA LEU A 119 -1.05 16.69 -24.96
C LEU A 119 0.34 17.23 -25.29
N VAL A 120 1.35 16.96 -24.45
CA VAL A 120 2.74 17.45 -24.63
C VAL A 120 3.58 16.53 -25.52
N GLN A 121 3.31 15.22 -25.52
CA GLN A 121 3.91 14.26 -26.44
C GLN A 121 2.81 13.41 -27.07
N PRO A 122 2.19 13.86 -28.17
CA PRO A 122 1.23 13.03 -28.90
C PRO A 122 1.95 11.75 -29.32
N LYS A 123 1.34 10.60 -29.03
CA LYS A 123 1.82 9.31 -29.53
C LYS A 123 1.95 9.44 -31.06
N LYS A 124 3.16 9.24 -31.59
CA LYS A 124 3.39 9.08 -33.03
C LYS A 124 2.66 7.85 -33.54
#